data_AF-J2YIK6-F1
#
_entry.id   AF-J2YIK6-F1
#
_cell.length_a   1.000
_cell.length_b   1.000
_cell.length_c   1.000
_cell.angle_alpha   90.00
_cell.angle_beta   90.00
_cell.angle_gamma   90.00
#
_symmetry.space_group_name_H-M   'P 1'
#
loop_
_entity.id
_entity.type
_entity.pdbx_description
1 polymer ?
#
loop_
_entity_poly.entity_id
_entity_poly.type
_entity_poly.pdbx_seq_one_letter_code
_entity_poly.pdbx_strand_id
1 'polypeptide(L)'
;MAEVQELTEEAKKQRRKREKAAAKDAALGIEKFTVECAGVFKSDVKKVMAAHGINSQQEVHQLLLMNLIAANFDTQAKMLRCVTTPYEIPEKVLRAFYEKSMAERARDAGD
;
A
#
# COMPACT_ATOMS: atom_id res chain seq x y z
N MET A 1 -48.06 -3.29 5.53
CA MET A 1 -47.81 -2.22 4.54
C MET A 1 -46.64 -1.42 5.09
N ALA A 2 -45.52 -1.39 4.36
CA ALA A 2 -44.26 -0.84 4.86
C ALA A 2 -44.33 0.70 4.91
N GLU A 3 -44.13 1.27 6.10
CA GLU A 3 -43.98 2.70 6.31
C GLU A 3 -42.74 3.20 5.57
N VAL A 4 -42.97 3.97 4.50
CA VAL A 4 -41.92 4.71 3.80
C VAL A 4 -41.55 5.88 4.71
N GLN A 5 -40.53 5.69 5.55
CA GLN A 5 -39.89 6.78 6.28
C GLN A 5 -39.40 7.81 5.27
N GLU A 6 -40.02 8.98 5.25
CA GLU A 6 -39.58 10.12 4.47
C GLU A 6 -38.14 10.46 4.86
N LEU A 7 -37.20 10.18 3.96
CA LEU A 7 -35.81 10.60 4.09
C LEU A 7 -35.78 12.11 4.34
N THR A 8 -35.27 12.52 5.49
CA THR A 8 -35.06 13.93 5.84
C THR A 8 -34.31 14.66 4.73
N GLU A 9 -34.60 15.95 4.52
CA GLU A 9 -34.01 16.76 3.43
C GLU A 9 -32.47 16.72 3.42
N GLU A 10 -31.83 16.50 4.57
CA GLU A 10 -30.38 16.29 4.70
C GLU A 10 -29.90 14.98 4.05
N ALA A 11 -30.65 13.89 4.21
CA ALA A 11 -30.34 12.60 3.60
C ALA A 11 -30.47 12.65 2.06
N LYS A 12 -31.47 13.37 1.55
CA LYS A 12 -31.61 13.62 0.10
C LYS A 12 -30.46 14.48 -0.44
N LYS A 13 -30.06 15.53 0.29
CA LYS A 13 -28.89 16.35 -0.08
C LYS A 13 -27.58 15.56 -0.07
N GLN A 14 -27.39 14.67 0.91
CA GLN A 14 -26.23 13.79 0.96
C GLN A 14 -26.22 12.78 -0.20
N ARG A 15 -27.35 12.17 -0.54
CA ARG A 15 -27.45 11.26 -1.71
C ARG A 15 -27.08 11.97 -3.00
N ARG A 16 -27.64 13.15 -3.27
CA ARG A 16 -27.29 13.96 -4.46
C ARG A 16 -25.81 14.33 -4.51
N LYS A 17 -25.18 14.62 -3.36
CA LYS A 17 -23.73 14.88 -3.30
C LYS A 17 -22.91 13.62 -3.63
N ARG A 18 -23.31 12.45 -3.12
CA ARG A 18 -22.65 11.17 -3.40
C ARG A 18 -22.82 10.75 -4.86
N GLU A 19 -24.00 10.97 -5.45
CA GLU A 19 -24.27 10.72 -6.87
C GLU A 19 -23.44 11.62 -7.77
N LYS A 20 -23.33 12.92 -7.46
CA LYS A 20 -22.46 13.84 -8.19
C LYS A 20 -20.97 13.46 -8.07
N ALA A 21 -20.55 12.99 -6.90
CA ALA A 21 -19.19 12.47 -6.72
C ALA A 21 -18.97 11.20 -7.54
N ALA A 22 -19.90 10.23 -7.48
CA ALA A 22 -19.84 9.01 -8.26
C ALA A 22 -19.84 9.26 -9.78
N ALA A 23 -20.62 10.23 -10.26
CA ALA A 23 -20.61 10.63 -11.67
C ALA A 23 -19.27 11.26 -12.09
N LYS A 24 -18.65 12.05 -11.22
CA LYS A 24 -17.30 12.61 -11.46
C LYS A 24 -16.23 11.53 -11.42
N ASP A 25 -16.31 10.60 -10.46
CA ASP A 25 -15.40 9.47 -10.34
C ASP A 25 -15.48 8.57 -11.60
N ALA A 26 -16.70 8.26 -12.07
CA ALA A 26 -16.93 7.50 -13.28
C ALA A 26 -16.41 8.21 -14.54
N ALA A 27 -16.59 9.53 -14.64
CA ALA A 27 -16.04 10.32 -15.75
C ALA A 27 -14.50 10.36 -15.76
N LEU A 28 -13.85 10.17 -14.60
CA LEU A 28 -12.41 10.06 -14.46
C LEU A 28 -11.90 8.62 -14.55
N GLY A 29 -12.79 7.65 -14.83
CA GLY A 29 -12.43 6.22 -14.90
C GLY A 29 -12.03 5.61 -13.56
N ILE A 30 -12.40 6.24 -12.44
CA ILE A 30 -12.08 5.77 -11.09
C ILE A 30 -13.08 4.69 -10.70
N GLU A 31 -12.60 3.45 -10.63
CA GLU A 31 -13.38 2.32 -10.11
C GLU A 31 -13.23 2.22 -8.58
N LYS A 32 -14.34 1.96 -7.88
CA LYS A 32 -14.35 1.84 -6.41
C LYS A 32 -14.18 0.38 -6.00
N PHE A 33 -13.05 0.09 -5.37
CA PHE A 33 -12.77 -1.19 -4.73
C PHE A 33 -13.09 -1.12 -3.24
N THR A 34 -14.03 -1.93 -2.76
CA THR A 34 -14.42 -2.00 -1.34
C THR A 34 -13.88 -3.28 -0.71
N VAL A 35 -13.09 -3.13 0.36
CA VAL A 35 -12.50 -4.25 1.12
C VAL A 35 -12.93 -4.16 2.56
N GLU A 36 -13.33 -5.30 3.13
CA GLU A 36 -13.55 -5.44 4.57
C GLU A 36 -12.21 -5.61 5.28
N CYS A 37 -11.92 -4.73 6.23
CA CYS A 37 -10.65 -4.76 6.99
C CYS A 37 -10.93 -4.82 8.49
N ALA A 38 -9.99 -5.43 9.23
CA ALA A 38 -10.00 -5.36 10.70
C ALA A 38 -9.98 -3.90 11.18
N GLY A 39 -10.62 -3.62 12.32
CA GLY A 39 -10.82 -2.26 12.82
C GLY A 39 -9.53 -1.45 13.04
N VAL A 40 -8.42 -2.12 13.38
CA VAL A 40 -7.10 -1.50 13.61
C VAL A 40 -6.40 -1.03 12.33
N PHE A 41 -6.81 -1.56 11.17
CA PHE A 41 -6.12 -1.34 9.91
C PHE A 41 -6.10 0.14 9.49
N LYS A 42 -7.20 0.86 9.75
CA LYS A 42 -7.29 2.30 9.44
C LYS A 42 -6.36 3.15 10.28
N SER A 43 -6.16 2.83 11.56
CA SER A 43 -5.23 3.59 12.41
C SER A 43 -3.79 3.36 12.01
N ASP A 44 -3.42 2.14 11.63
CA ASP A 44 -2.05 1.84 11.24
C ASP A 44 -1.69 2.43 9.88
N VAL A 45 -2.60 2.40 8.90
CA VAL A 45 -2.39 3.09 7.61
C VAL A 45 -2.18 4.59 7.80
N LYS A 46 -2.89 5.23 8.74
CA LYS A 46 -2.66 6.65 9.06
C LYS A 46 -1.26 6.92 9.63
N LYS A 47 -0.71 6.01 10.44
CA LYS A 47 0.67 6.12 10.95
C LYS A 47 1.68 6.04 9.80
N VAL A 48 1.47 5.10 8.88
CA VAL A 48 2.30 4.95 7.67
C VAL A 48 2.22 6.21 6.81
N MET A 49 1.02 6.74 6.58
CA MET A 49 0.82 8.00 5.86
C MET A 49 1.63 9.14 6.45
N ALA A 50 1.56 9.33 7.78
CA ALA A 50 2.31 10.37 8.48
C ALA A 50 3.84 10.16 8.39
N ALA A 51 4.30 8.92 8.52
CA ALA A 51 5.73 8.59 8.48
C ALA A 51 6.36 8.84 7.09
N HIS A 52 5.59 8.70 6.02
CA HIS A 52 6.08 8.79 4.64
C HIS A 52 5.57 10.03 3.88
N GLY A 53 4.89 10.96 4.56
CA GLY A 53 4.38 12.20 3.95
C GLY A 53 3.28 11.98 2.91
N ILE A 54 2.54 10.87 3.00
CA ILE A 54 1.47 10.53 2.06
C ILE A 54 0.15 11.12 2.56
N ASN A 55 -0.53 11.88 1.69
CA ASN A 55 -1.72 12.65 2.06
C ASN A 55 -3.04 11.91 1.79
N SER A 56 -3.01 10.82 1.02
CA SER A 56 -4.20 10.06 0.65
C SER A 56 -4.06 8.58 1.00
N GLN A 57 -5.09 8.01 1.62
CA GLN A 57 -5.16 6.56 1.86
C GLN A 57 -5.21 5.77 0.54
N GLN A 58 -5.84 6.33 -0.49
CA GLN A 58 -5.91 5.70 -1.82
C GLN A 58 -4.51 5.53 -2.41
N GLU A 59 -3.64 6.51 -2.24
CA GLU A 59 -2.27 6.49 -2.75
C GLU A 59 -1.45 5.37 -2.10
N VAL A 60 -1.57 5.19 -0.78
CA VAL A 60 -0.95 4.05 -0.09
C VAL A 60 -1.38 2.72 -0.70
N HIS A 61 -2.68 2.52 -0.89
CA HIS A 61 -3.21 1.28 -1.47
C HIS A 61 -2.75 1.06 -2.91
N GLN A 62 -2.79 2.10 -3.74
CA GLN A 62 -2.35 2.03 -5.13
C GLN A 62 -0.86 1.71 -5.25
N LEU A 63 0.00 2.37 -4.46
CA LEU A 63 1.43 2.10 -4.45
C LEU A 63 1.74 0.65 -4.03
N LEU A 64 1.07 0.14 -3.00
CA LEU A 64 1.25 -1.24 -2.57
C LEU A 64 0.81 -2.26 -3.63
N LEU A 65 -0.35 -2.03 -4.27
CA LEU A 65 -0.85 -2.90 -5.33
C LEU A 65 0.03 -2.84 -6.59
N MET A 66 0.48 -1.65 -6.99
CA MET A 66 1.40 -1.47 -8.11
C MET A 66 2.71 -2.21 -7.87
N ASN A 67 3.28 -2.09 -6.66
CA ASN A 67 4.51 -2.80 -6.30
C ASN A 67 4.33 -4.32 -6.34
N LEU A 68 3.18 -4.82 -5.85
CA LEU A 68 2.88 -6.25 -5.92
C LEU A 68 2.75 -6.72 -7.37
N ILE A 69 2.01 -6.00 -8.22
CA ILE A 69 1.79 -6.36 -9.62
C ILE A 69 3.11 -6.36 -10.41
N ALA A 70 3.99 -5.39 -10.15
CA ALA A 70 5.27 -5.27 -10.86
C ALA A 70 6.33 -6.30 -10.40
N ALA A 71 6.14 -6.94 -9.24
CA ALA A 71 7.09 -7.91 -8.70
C ALA A 71 7.03 -9.27 -9.42
N ASN A 72 8.13 -10.04 -9.39
CA ASN A 72 8.13 -11.42 -9.89
C ASN A 72 7.38 -12.38 -8.94
N PHE A 73 7.04 -13.57 -9.42
CA PHE A 73 6.19 -14.53 -8.69
C PHE A 73 6.69 -14.88 -7.27
N ASP A 74 7.99 -15.14 -7.11
CA ASP A 74 8.57 -15.45 -5.79
C ASP A 74 8.48 -14.25 -4.83
N THR A 75 8.72 -13.05 -5.35
CA THR A 75 8.61 -11.81 -4.57
C THR A 75 7.15 -11.53 -4.21
N GLN A 76 6.22 -11.71 -5.14
CA GLN A 76 4.78 -11.61 -4.87
C GLN A 76 4.35 -12.55 -3.74
N ALA A 77 4.78 -13.82 -3.81
CA ALA A 77 4.47 -14.82 -2.79
C ALA A 77 5.00 -14.42 -1.41
N LYS A 78 6.19 -13.82 -1.34
CA LYS A 78 6.76 -13.28 -0.09
C LYS A 78 5.96 -12.08 0.42
N MET A 79 5.64 -11.11 -0.44
CA MET A 79 4.85 -9.93 -0.07
C MET A 79 3.47 -10.32 0.48
N LEU A 80 2.80 -11.30 -0.13
CA LEU A 80 1.48 -11.78 0.29
C LEU A 80 1.51 -12.62 1.58
N ARG A 81 2.65 -13.23 1.92
CA ARG A 81 2.79 -14.03 3.15
C ARG A 81 2.85 -13.18 4.42
N CYS A 82 2.91 -11.84 4.33
CA CYS A 82 3.18 -10.95 5.47
C CYS A 82 4.36 -11.46 6.29
N VAL A 83 5.57 -11.45 5.70
CA VAL A 83 6.77 -11.95 6.38
C VAL A 83 7.05 -11.08 7.61
N THR A 84 6.72 -11.61 8.79
CA THR A 84 6.96 -10.96 10.09
C THR A 84 8.40 -11.09 10.55
N THR A 85 9.17 -12.01 9.94
CA THR A 85 10.60 -12.20 10.20
C THR A 85 11.42 -11.19 9.39
N PRO A 86 12.21 -10.31 10.04
CA PRO A 86 13.22 -9.53 9.35
C PRO A 86 14.10 -10.46 8.50
N TYR A 87 14.38 -10.06 7.26
CA TYR A 87 15.31 -10.79 6.43
C TYR A 87 16.73 -10.62 6.98
N GLU A 88 17.25 -11.66 7.62
CA GLU A 88 18.65 -11.72 8.04
C GLU A 88 19.50 -12.25 6.89
N ILE A 89 20.54 -11.49 6.51
CA ILE A 89 21.48 -11.92 5.48
C ILE A 89 22.26 -13.12 6.05
N PRO A 90 22.30 -14.28 5.37
CA PRO A 90 23.06 -15.43 5.86
C PRO A 90 24.54 -15.07 6.05
N GLU A 91 25.16 -15.54 7.12
CA GLU A 91 26.57 -15.26 7.45
C GLU A 91 27.51 -15.59 6.28
N LYS A 92 27.23 -16.67 5.54
CA LYS A 92 28.00 -17.07 4.36
C LYS A 92 28.02 -15.98 3.27
N VAL A 93 26.89 -15.30 3.07
CA VAL A 93 26.77 -14.21 2.08
C VAL A 93 27.51 -12.98 2.57
N LEU A 94 27.38 -12.64 3.86
CA LEU A 94 28.13 -11.54 4.49
C LEU A 94 29.64 -11.75 4.38
N ARG A 95 30.11 -12.97 4.67
CA ARG A 95 31.53 -13.33 4.60
C ARG A 95 32.06 -13.24 3.16
N ALA A 96 31.33 -13.78 2.19
CA ALA A 96 31.71 -13.70 0.78
C ALA A 96 31.74 -12.25 0.27
N PHE A 97 30.81 -11.40 0.71
CA PHE A 97 30.79 -9.98 0.39
C PHE A 97 31.98 -9.24 1.00
N TYR A 98 32.30 -9.49 2.27
CA TYR A 98 33.45 -8.91 2.96
C TYR A 98 34.77 -9.28 2.27
N GLU A 99 35.01 -10.58 2.01
CA GLU A 99 36.21 -11.06 1.35
C GLU A 99 36.41 -10.41 -0.03
N LYS A 100 35.35 -10.32 -0.84
CA LYS A 100 35.40 -9.65 -2.15
C LYS A 100 35.66 -8.15 -2.01
N SER A 101 35.04 -7.49 -1.04
CA SER A 101 35.25 -6.05 -0.79
C SER A 101 36.69 -5.76 -0.38
N MET A 102 37.28 -6.60 0.47
CA MET A 102 38.68 -6.47 0.88
C MET A 102 39.65 -6.76 -0.27
N ALA A 103 39.36 -7.77 -1.10
CA ALA A 103 40.15 -8.07 -2.29
C ALA A 103 40.11 -6.93 -3.31
N GLU A 104 38.94 -6.31 -3.51
CA GLU A 104 38.80 -5.17 -4.43
C GLU A 104 39.55 -3.94 -3.92
N ARG A 105 39.43 -3.61 -2.64
CA ARG A 105 40.23 -2.52 -2.02
C ARG A 105 41.73 -2.75 -2.07
N ALA A 106 42.18 -4.01 -2.09
CA ALA A 106 43.59 -4.35 -2.25
C ALA A 106 44.07 -4.24 -3.71
N ARG A 107 43.16 -4.40 -4.69
CA ARG A 107 43.45 -4.24 -6.12
C ARG A 107 43.44 -2.78 -6.54
N ASP A 108 42.56 -1.99 -5.95
CA ASP A 108 42.44 -0.55 -6.17
C ASP A 108 42.86 0.19 -4.88
N ALA A 109 44.09 -0.08 -4.45
CA ALA A 109 44.74 0.66 -3.38
C ALA A 109 45.10 2.03 -3.95
N GLY A 110 44.13 2.95 -3.93
CA GLY A 110 44.09 4.20 -4.70
C GLY A 110 45.43 4.89 -4.96
N ASP A 111 45.53 5.48 -6.16
CA ASP A 111 46.47 6.55 -6.49
C ASP A 111 46.40 7.70 -5.46
#